data_AF-A0A523BR66-F1
#
_entry.id   AF-A0A523BR66-F1
#
_cell.length_a   1.000
_cell.length_b   1.000
_cell.length_c   1.000
_cell.angle_alpha   90.00
_cell.angle_beta   90.00
_cell.angle_gamma   90.00
#
_symmetry.space_group_name_H-M   'P 1'
#
loop_
_entity.id
_entity.type
_entity.pdbx_description
1 polymer ?
#
loop_
_entity_poly.entity_id
_entity_poly.type
_entity_poly.pdbx_seq_one_letter_code
_entity_poly.pdbx_strand_id
1 'polypeptide(L)'
;MTKFSNYNRGRSREEKEVIHPIWRGVGFIFLILAPVMGYYGSLVLLAENKEKGWFNIPSDLLAPGADPDLYLKIGLTILLGFLFFFIFQFVGILIYRIVGPDRYGPMDIPPISGGKIRKSR
;
A
#
# COMPACT_ATOMS: atom_id res chain seq x y z
N MET A 1 6.91 -14.57 -50.31
CA MET A 1 6.67 -13.12 -50.09
C MET A 1 5.59 -12.97 -49.02
N THR A 2 5.96 -12.91 -47.74
CA THR A 2 5.03 -12.92 -46.60
C THR A 2 4.76 -11.49 -46.11
N LYS A 3 3.65 -10.89 -46.58
CA LYS A 3 3.26 -9.50 -46.31
C LYS A 3 2.81 -9.24 -44.86
N PHE A 4 2.74 -10.27 -44.02
CA PHE A 4 2.22 -10.20 -42.64
C PHE A 4 3.26 -10.49 -41.55
N SER A 5 4.54 -10.65 -41.91
CA SER A 5 5.60 -11.00 -40.94
C SER A 5 5.91 -9.91 -39.90
N ASN A 6 5.37 -8.70 -40.07
CA ASN A 6 5.72 -7.53 -39.25
C ASN A 6 4.65 -7.10 -38.24
N TYR A 7 3.56 -7.85 -38.07
CA TYR A 7 2.50 -7.46 -37.13
C TYR A 7 2.76 -7.81 -35.66
N ASN A 8 3.94 -8.36 -35.33
CA ASN A 8 4.20 -8.87 -33.98
C ASN A 8 5.56 -8.41 -33.42
N ARG A 9 5.80 -7.09 -33.35
CA ARG A 9 7.07 -6.54 -32.85
C ARG A 9 7.00 -5.63 -31.62
N GLY A 10 5.90 -5.56 -30.88
CA GLY A 10 6.00 -4.94 -29.55
C GLY A 10 4.73 -4.45 -28.89
N ARG A 11 3.68 -5.27 -28.77
CA ARG A 11 2.50 -4.89 -27.95
C ARG A 11 1.94 -5.97 -27.03
N SER A 12 2.62 -7.09 -26.81
CA SER A 12 2.08 -8.19 -25.99
C SER A 12 2.52 -8.17 -24.52
N ARG A 13 3.21 -7.12 -24.05
CA ARG A 13 3.69 -7.03 -22.66
C ARG A 13 3.20 -5.82 -21.86
N GLU A 14 2.38 -4.96 -22.47
CA GLU A 14 1.91 -3.73 -21.84
C GLU A 14 0.45 -3.44 -22.19
N GLU A 15 -0.42 -4.44 -22.21
CA GLU A 15 -1.77 -4.13 -21.72
C GLU A 15 -1.59 -3.87 -20.24
N LYS A 16 -1.25 -2.61 -19.94
CA LYS A 16 -0.86 -2.12 -18.63
C LYS A 16 -1.85 -2.73 -17.65
N GLU A 17 -1.37 -3.40 -16.61
CA GLU A 17 -2.17 -3.67 -15.42
C GLU A 17 -2.59 -2.29 -14.89
N VAL A 18 -3.67 -1.74 -15.47
CA VAL A 18 -4.22 -0.46 -15.08
C VAL A 18 -4.80 -0.75 -13.71
N ILE A 19 -4.09 -0.33 -12.66
CA ILE A 19 -4.58 -0.42 -11.29
C ILE A 19 -5.99 0.15 -11.30
N HIS A 20 -6.96 -0.71 -11.00
CA HIS A 20 -8.37 -0.35 -11.09
C HIS A 20 -8.61 0.97 -10.31
N PRO A 21 -9.33 1.94 -10.89
CA PRO A 21 -9.45 3.28 -10.34
C PRO A 21 -10.07 3.29 -8.93
N ILE A 22 -10.92 2.32 -8.60
CA ILE A 22 -11.50 2.13 -7.26
C ILE A 22 -10.39 1.84 -6.23
N TRP A 23 -9.44 0.98 -6.56
CA TRP A 23 -8.32 0.64 -5.69
C TRP A 23 -7.35 1.80 -5.49
N ARG A 24 -7.27 2.73 -6.46
CA ARG A 24 -6.56 4.01 -6.28
C ARG A 24 -7.28 4.92 -5.28
N GLY A 25 -8.61 4.95 -5.31
CA GLY A 25 -9.44 5.75 -4.38
C GLY A 25 -9.37 5.26 -2.94
N VAL A 26 -9.41 3.94 -2.72
CA VAL A 26 -9.29 3.33 -1.37
C VAL A 26 -7.95 3.69 -0.72
N GLY A 27 -6.84 3.61 -1.47
CA GLY A 27 -5.53 4.01 -0.96
C GLY A 27 -5.46 5.48 -0.57
N PHE A 28 -6.13 6.37 -1.31
CA PHE A 28 -6.20 7.79 -0.99
C PHE A 28 -6.97 8.06 0.31
N ILE A 29 -8.06 7.33 0.56
CA ILE A 29 -8.80 7.42 1.84
C ILE A 29 -7.89 7.00 3.00
N PHE A 30 -7.15 5.90 2.85
CA PHE A 30 -6.22 5.44 3.89
C PHE A 30 -5.09 6.42 4.15
N LEU A 31 -4.62 7.14 3.14
CA LEU A 31 -3.58 8.16 3.30
C LEU A 31 -4.00 9.30 4.25
N ILE A 32 -5.30 9.64 4.29
CA ILE A 32 -5.83 10.64 5.21
C ILE A 32 -6.24 10.00 6.54
N LEU A 33 -6.88 8.84 6.49
CA LEU A 33 -7.42 8.18 7.68
C LEU A 33 -6.30 7.70 8.62
N ALA A 34 -5.22 7.14 8.08
CA ALA A 34 -4.12 6.60 8.87
C ALA A 34 -3.40 7.63 9.75
N PRO A 35 -2.96 8.81 9.26
CA PRO A 35 -2.34 9.82 10.12
C PRO A 35 -3.31 10.40 11.15
N VAL A 36 -4.60 10.53 10.82
CA VAL A 36 -5.62 10.95 11.79
C VAL A 36 -5.74 9.94 12.92
N MET A 37 -5.88 8.65 12.60
CA MET A 37 -5.92 7.57 13.59
C MET A 37 -4.61 7.46 14.38
N GLY A 38 -3.47 7.65 13.73
CA GLY A 38 -2.16 7.66 14.38
C GLY A 38 -2.04 8.78 15.42
N TYR A 39 -2.53 9.98 15.10
CA TYR A 39 -2.50 11.11 16.03
C TYR A 39 -3.35 10.84 17.27
N TYR A 40 -4.61 10.49 17.10
CA TYR A 40 -5.50 10.17 18.22
C TYR A 40 -5.01 8.97 19.03
N GLY A 41 -4.48 7.94 18.35
CA GLY A 41 -3.87 6.78 19.00
C GLY A 41 -2.69 7.19 19.88
N SER A 42 -1.87 8.15 19.44
CA SER A 42 -0.74 8.62 20.25
C SER A 42 -1.16 9.39 21.50
N LEU A 43 -2.21 10.21 21.40
CA LEU A 43 -2.76 10.93 22.54
C LEU A 43 -3.31 9.98 23.60
N VAL A 44 -4.08 8.97 23.18
CA VAL A 44 -4.65 7.98 24.11
C VAL A 44 -3.55 7.16 24.77
N LEU A 45 -2.56 6.68 24.01
CA LEU A 45 -1.46 5.88 24.57
C LEU A 45 -0.62 6.67 25.57
N LEU A 46 -0.34 7.94 25.30
CA LEU A 46 0.41 8.78 26.23
C LEU A 46 -0.41 9.16 27.47
N ALA A 47 -1.71 9.39 27.32
CA ALA A 47 -2.61 9.63 28.45
C ALA A 47 -2.66 8.40 29.37
N GLU A 48 -2.88 7.22 28.81
CA GLU A 48 -2.91 5.96 29.55
C GLU A 48 -1.56 5.64 30.20
N ASN A 49 -0.44 5.91 29.52
CA ASN A 49 0.88 5.71 30.09
C ASN A 49 1.14 6.63 31.29
N LYS A 50 0.60 7.86 31.28
CA LYS A 50 0.71 8.77 32.42
C LYS A 50 -0.12 8.30 33.62
N GLU A 51 -1.29 7.72 33.37
CA GLU A 51 -2.14 7.22 34.46
C GLU A 51 -1.61 5.91 35.05
N LYS A 52 -1.15 4.98 34.21
CA LYS A 52 -0.77 3.62 34.63
C LYS A 52 0.72 3.42 34.81
N GLY A 53 1.56 4.32 34.31
CA GLY A 53 3.02 4.26 34.47
C GLY A 53 3.67 3.03 33.81
N TRP A 54 3.14 2.55 32.67
CA TRP A 54 3.68 1.36 32.00
C TRP A 54 5.13 1.51 31.55
N PHE A 55 5.52 2.73 31.20
CA PHE A 55 6.85 3.06 30.73
C PHE A 55 7.34 4.37 31.32
N ASN A 56 8.50 4.33 31.96
CA ASN A 56 9.19 5.53 32.47
C ASN A 56 9.86 6.25 31.30
N ILE A 57 9.32 7.40 30.93
CA ILE A 57 9.84 8.21 29.83
C ILE A 57 11.09 8.94 30.32
N PRO A 58 12.27 8.70 29.73
CA PRO A 58 13.49 9.42 30.10
C PRO A 58 13.34 10.90 29.73
N SER A 59 13.88 11.78 30.57
CA SER A 59 13.82 13.23 30.41
C SER A 59 14.43 13.73 29.10
N ASP A 60 15.36 12.97 28.52
CA ASP A 60 16.03 13.33 27.26
C ASP A 60 15.10 13.30 26.05
N LEU A 61 13.97 12.59 26.14
CA LEU A 61 12.93 12.54 25.10
C LEU A 61 11.87 13.64 25.26
N LEU A 62 11.96 14.44 26.32
CA LEU A 62 11.05 15.54 26.55
C LEU A 62 11.50 16.77 25.75
N ALA A 63 10.56 17.39 25.06
CA ALA A 63 10.84 18.59 24.29
C ALA A 63 10.99 19.80 25.24
N PRO A 64 11.99 20.66 25.02
CA PRO A 64 12.05 21.95 25.71
C PRO A 64 10.93 22.86 25.16
N GLY A 65 9.86 23.05 25.93
CA GLY A 65 8.72 23.88 25.50
C GLY A 65 7.46 23.72 26.35
N ALA A 66 6.35 24.25 25.83
CA ALA A 66 5.04 24.21 26.48
C ALA A 66 4.45 22.79 26.58
N ASP A 67 4.80 21.92 25.63
CA ASP A 67 4.38 20.52 25.57
C ASP A 67 5.61 19.60 25.77
N PRO A 68 5.85 19.08 26.99
CA PRO A 68 6.98 18.21 27.26
C PRO A 68 6.98 16.92 26.41
N ASP A 69 5.81 16.38 26.09
CA ASP A 69 5.69 15.10 25.36
C ASP A 69 5.71 15.26 23.83
N LEU A 70 6.05 16.43 23.30
CA LEU A 70 5.89 16.73 21.87
C LEU A 70 6.62 15.75 20.96
N TYR A 71 7.88 15.42 21.27
CA TYR A 71 8.67 14.48 20.46
C TYR A 71 8.09 13.07 20.50
N LEU A 72 7.60 12.63 21.66
CA LEU A 72 6.91 11.35 21.81
C LEU A 72 5.61 11.33 21.02
N LYS A 73 4.79 12.37 21.11
CA LYS A 73 3.54 12.50 20.33
C LYS A 73 3.83 12.36 18.83
N ILE A 74 4.82 13.08 18.31
CA ILE A 74 5.18 13.05 16.88
C ILE A 74 5.70 11.66 16.48
N GLY A 75 6.68 11.13 17.20
CA GLY A 75 7.27 9.84 16.89
C GLY A 75 6.24 8.71 16.92
N LEU A 76 5.37 8.72 17.94
CA LEU A 76 4.35 7.69 18.14
C LEU A 76 3.18 7.86 17.16
N THR A 77 2.84 9.08 16.76
CA THR A 77 1.89 9.36 15.66
C THR A 77 2.39 8.78 14.34
N ILE A 78 3.66 9.02 14.00
CA ILE A 78 4.26 8.48 12.78
C ILE A 78 4.26 6.95 12.83
N LEU A 79 4.74 6.37 13.93
CA LEU A 79 4.78 4.92 14.11
C LEU A 79 3.39 4.27 13.97
N LEU A 80 2.39 4.78 14.70
CA LEU A 80 1.02 4.27 14.64
C LEU A 80 0.38 4.54 13.28
N GLY A 81 0.62 5.71 12.68
CA GLY A 81 0.11 6.05 11.35
C GLY A 81 0.62 5.07 10.29
N PHE A 82 1.92 4.75 10.30
CA PHE A 82 2.49 3.72 9.44
C PHE A 82 1.91 2.33 9.73
N LEU A 83 1.74 1.98 11.00
CA LEU A 83 1.14 0.70 11.39
C LEU A 83 -0.30 0.56 10.90
N PHE A 84 -1.15 1.56 11.12
CA PHE A 84 -2.53 1.57 10.65
C PHE A 84 -2.59 1.54 9.12
N PHE A 85 -1.75 2.33 8.46
CA PHE A 85 -1.67 2.31 6.99
C PHE A 85 -1.29 0.92 6.47
N PHE A 86 -0.31 0.27 7.10
CA PHE A 86 0.10 -1.09 6.75
C PHE A 86 -1.05 -2.09 6.97
N ILE A 87 -1.75 -2.01 8.10
CA ILE A 87 -2.90 -2.87 8.40
C ILE A 87 -4.02 -2.67 7.36
N PHE A 88 -4.39 -1.42 7.07
CA PHE A 88 -5.42 -1.12 6.08
C PHE A 88 -5.03 -1.58 4.68
N GLN A 89 -3.77 -1.42 4.29
CA GLN A 89 -3.26 -1.90 3.02
C GLN A 89 -3.30 -3.43 2.95
N PHE A 90 -2.89 -4.11 4.03
CA PHE A 90 -2.92 -5.56 4.12
C PHE A 90 -4.36 -6.10 4.00
N VAL A 91 -5.30 -5.52 4.76
CA VAL A 91 -6.73 -5.85 4.66
C VAL A 91 -7.26 -5.58 3.25
N GLY A 92 -6.87 -4.45 2.64
CA GLY A 92 -7.24 -4.12 1.27
C GLY A 92 -6.79 -5.18 0.26
N ILE A 93 -5.56 -5.68 0.38
CA ILE A 93 -5.05 -6.77 -0.48
C ILE A 93 -5.83 -8.06 -0.27
N LEU A 94 -6.18 -8.41 0.97
CA LEU A 94 -7.00 -9.58 1.26
C LEU A 94 -8.38 -9.47 0.60
N ILE A 95 -9.02 -8.30 0.67
CA ILE A 95 -10.31 -8.05 0.00
C ILE A 95 -10.15 -8.16 -1.51
N TYR A 96 -9.10 -7.55 -2.08
CA TYR A 96 -8.84 -7.64 -3.52
C TYR A 96 -8.63 -9.07 -4.00
N ARG A 97 -7.98 -9.89 -3.16
CA ARG A 97 -7.76 -11.30 -3.49
C ARG A 97 -9.06 -12.10 -3.56
N ILE A 98 -10.08 -11.72 -2.79
CA ILE A 98 -11.37 -12.43 -2.73
C ILE A 98 -12.34 -11.91 -3.79
N VAL A 99 -12.39 -10.60 -4.00
CA VAL A 99 -13.40 -9.91 -4.84
C VAL A 99 -12.83 -9.46 -6.19
N GLY A 100 -11.53 -9.66 -6.42
CA GLY A 100 -10.85 -9.22 -7.63
C GLY A 100 -11.40 -9.90 -8.88
N PRO A 101 -11.59 -9.16 -9.99
CA PRO A 101 -12.06 -9.73 -11.24
C PRO A 101 -11.02 -10.70 -11.83
N ASP A 102 -11.50 -11.68 -12.61
CA ASP A 102 -10.64 -12.60 -13.33
C ASP A 102 -9.75 -11.86 -14.34
N ARG A 103 -8.52 -12.36 -14.52
CA ARG A 103 -7.51 -11.75 -15.41
C ARG A 103 -7.89 -11.74 -16.89
N TYR A 104 -8.79 -12.62 -17.31
CA TYR A 104 -9.22 -12.77 -18.70
C TYR A 104 -10.73 -12.63 -18.77
N GLY A 105 -11.21 -11.75 -19.65
CA GLY A 105 -12.62 -11.69 -19.97
C GLY A 105 -13.09 -12.91 -20.79
N PRO A 106 -14.41 -13.09 -20.99
CA PRO A 106 -14.97 -14.24 -21.69
C PRO A 106 -14.49 -14.41 -23.15
N MET A 107 -14.00 -13.32 -23.76
CA MET A 107 -13.51 -13.28 -25.14
C MET A 107 -11.98 -13.16 -25.23
N ASP A 108 -11.27 -13.10 -24.10
CA ASP A 108 -9.82 -12.89 -24.09
C ASP A 108 -9.09 -14.23 -24.22
N ILE A 109 -8.29 -14.37 -25.28
CA ILE A 109 -7.43 -15.53 -25.45
C ILE A 109 -6.11 -15.35 -24.68
N PRO A 110 -5.66 -16.36 -23.92
CA PRO A 110 -4.39 -16.26 -23.22
C PRO A 110 -3.24 -16.06 -24.21
N PRO A 111 -2.21 -15.29 -23.85
CA PRO A 111 -1.12 -14.96 -24.76
C PRO A 111 -0.41 -16.24 -25.20
N ILE A 112 -0.39 -16.47 -26.52
CA ILE A 112 0.30 -17.61 -27.12
C ILE A 112 1.80 -17.38 -26.91
N SER A 113 2.38 -18.11 -25.95
CA SER A 113 3.82 -18.19 -25.76
C SER A 113 4.44 -18.68 -27.07
N GLY A 114 5.04 -17.78 -27.83
CA GLY A 114 5.72 -18.10 -29.08
C GLY A 114 6.83 -19.10 -28.79
N GLY A 115 6.58 -20.38 -29.06
CA GLY A 115 7.59 -21.42 -29.00
C GLY A 115 8.83 -20.97 -29.79
N LYS A 116 10.01 -21.11 -29.18
CA LYS A 116 11.28 -20.70 -29.79
C LYS A 116 11.40 -21.36 -31.17
N ILE A 117 11.19 -20.58 -32.23
CA ILE A 117 11.39 -21.06 -33.60
C ILE A 117 12.89 -21.31 -33.76
N ARG A 118 13.30 -22.58 -33.66
CA ARG A 118 14.65 -23.02 -33.96
C ARG A 118 14.84 -22.86 -35.47
N LYS A 119 15.56 -21.82 -35.89
CA LYS A 119 16.02 -21.72 -37.28
C LYS A 119 16.99 -22.88 -37.54
N SER A 120 16.58 -23.84 -38.36
CA SER A 120 17.52 -24.77 -38.99
C SER A 120 18.39 -23.99 -39.96
N ARG A 121 19.68 -24.30 -39.93
CA ARG A 121 20.75 -23.66 -40.70
C ARG A 121 20.64 -23.98 -42.17
#